data_AF-A0A835D3G6-F1
#
_entry.id   AF-A0A835D3G6-F1
#
_cell.length_a   1.000
_cell.length_b   1.000
_cell.length_c   1.000
_cell.angle_alpha   90.00
_cell.angle_beta   90.00
_cell.angle_gamma   90.00
#
_symmetry.space_group_name_H-M   'P 1'
#
loop_
_entity.id
_entity.type
_entity.pdbx_description
1 polymer ?
#
loop_
_entity_poly.entity_id
_entity_poly.type
_entity_poly.pdbx_seq_one_letter_code
_entity_poly.pdbx_strand_id
1 'polypeptide(L)'
;MASSLPISQSQPFLNKPHFRTRGVQTTFISVSLKYPNLQSRVLRRKCSVQRTSRGTVVMPFKTVVVSATTAEKPKKRYPGETKGFVEEMRFVAMKLHTRDQAKEGEKEPKGQPIAKWEPSIEGYLRFLVDSKLVYDTLETVVEKAAYPFCKDFLHGVGTGLKFCKWIWESKFDGALAADAEFRNTGLERSEKLAKDLEWFKEQGYAIPEPSSPGVTYAHFLEELSEKNPQAFICHFYNVYFAHTAGGRMIGKKVAEMILDKKELEFYKWDGDLSQLLQNVREKLNRVAGSWSREEKNHCLEETEKSFKYSGGILRLILS
;
A
#
# COMPACT_ATOMS: atom_id res chain seq x y z
N MET A 1 64.07 44.47 17.82
CA MET A 1 63.29 44.65 19.07
C MET A 1 62.06 43.75 18.95
N ALA A 2 62.23 42.48 19.33
CA ALA A 2 61.18 41.47 19.35
C ALA A 2 60.93 41.13 20.82
N SER A 3 59.67 41.12 21.26
CA SER A 3 59.29 40.69 22.60
C SER A 3 58.17 39.66 22.49
N SER A 4 58.56 38.40 22.60
CA SER A 4 57.73 37.22 22.81
C SER A 4 57.66 36.90 24.30
N LEU A 5 56.48 36.69 24.86
CA LEU A 5 56.21 36.10 26.19
C LEU A 5 54.74 35.57 26.21
N PRO A 6 54.36 34.60 27.07
CA PRO A 6 54.31 33.20 26.65
C PRO A 6 52.94 32.50 26.89
N ILE A 7 52.90 31.25 26.42
CA ILE A 7 51.89 30.20 26.62
C ILE A 7 51.51 30.05 28.10
N SER A 8 50.20 29.91 28.37
CA SER A 8 49.68 29.36 29.64
C SER A 8 48.62 28.29 29.34
N GLN A 9 48.98 27.04 29.62
CA GLN A 9 48.06 25.91 29.74
C GLN A 9 47.34 25.99 31.08
N SER A 10 46.02 25.79 31.07
CA SER A 10 45.28 25.43 32.28
C SER A 10 44.11 24.48 31.93
N GLN A 11 44.31 23.19 32.21
CA GLN A 11 43.22 22.36 32.76
C GLN A 11 43.32 22.47 34.28
N PRO A 12 42.18 22.49 35.00
CA PRO A 12 41.97 21.37 35.90
C PRO A 12 40.52 20.88 36.07
N PHE A 13 40.44 19.59 36.38
CA PHE A 13 39.51 18.94 37.33
C PHE A 13 38.00 18.97 37.08
N LEU A 14 37.54 17.85 36.52
CA LEU A 14 36.49 16.97 37.05
C LEU A 14 35.66 17.52 38.24
N ASN A 15 34.36 17.74 38.01
CA ASN A 15 33.34 17.48 39.01
C ASN A 15 32.06 16.95 38.35
N LYS A 16 31.75 15.69 38.65
CA LYS A 16 30.49 15.02 38.31
C LYS A 16 29.39 15.54 39.24
N PRO A 17 28.24 16.03 38.74
CA PRO A 17 27.01 15.97 39.51
C PRO A 17 26.40 14.58 39.32
N HIS A 18 26.37 13.79 40.39
CA HIS A 18 25.56 12.60 40.51
C HIS A 18 24.08 12.97 40.45
N PHE A 19 23.47 12.93 39.25
CA PHE A 19 22.03 12.77 39.13
C PHE A 19 21.70 11.28 39.00
N ARG A 20 21.06 10.75 40.04
CA ARG A 20 20.39 9.44 40.03
C ARG A 20 19.31 9.46 38.94
N THR A 21 19.60 8.95 37.76
CA THR A 21 18.56 8.53 36.81
C THR A 21 18.01 7.20 37.28
N ARG A 22 16.83 7.26 37.91
CA ARG A 22 15.97 6.11 38.17
C ARG A 22 15.66 5.49 36.81
N GLY A 23 16.15 4.28 36.56
CA GLY A 23 15.90 3.56 35.33
C GLY A 23 14.40 3.35 35.16
N VAL A 24 13.80 4.05 34.20
CA VAL A 24 12.49 3.68 33.67
C VAL A 24 12.77 2.69 32.55
N GLN A 25 12.69 1.40 32.90
CA GLN A 25 12.54 0.35 31.90
C GLN A 25 11.22 0.62 31.17
N THR A 26 11.28 1.16 29.96
CA THR A 26 10.16 1.08 29.02
C THR A 26 10.09 -0.34 28.52
N THR A 27 9.37 -1.18 29.25
CA THR A 27 8.89 -2.47 28.78
C THR A 27 7.98 -2.22 27.58
N PHE A 28 8.40 -2.70 26.41
CA PHE A 28 7.52 -2.84 25.26
C PHE A 28 6.34 -3.74 25.66
N ILE A 29 5.15 -3.16 25.78
CA ILE A 29 3.91 -3.92 25.94
C ILE A 29 3.61 -4.57 24.60
N SER A 30 3.91 -5.86 24.48
CA SER A 30 3.35 -6.73 23.44
C SER A 30 1.90 -7.04 23.82
N VAL A 31 0.94 -6.45 23.10
CA VAL A 31 -0.47 -6.84 23.21
C VAL A 31 -0.62 -8.22 22.56
N SER A 32 -0.52 -9.25 23.39
CA SER A 32 -0.78 -10.65 23.02
C SER A 32 -2.27 -10.93 23.20
N LEU A 33 -3.02 -10.98 22.10
CA LEU A 33 -4.41 -11.47 22.09
C LEU A 33 -4.39 -12.98 22.36
N LYS A 34 -4.55 -13.36 23.63
CA LYS A 34 -4.82 -14.75 24.06
C LYS A 34 -6.32 -15.01 23.94
N TYR A 35 -6.72 -15.87 23.00
CA TYR A 35 -8.01 -16.55 23.05
C TYR A 35 -7.92 -17.78 23.97
N PRO A 36 -8.93 -18.08 24.79
CA PRO A 36 -8.89 -19.21 25.71
C PRO A 36 -9.16 -20.55 25.00
N ASN A 37 -8.42 -21.56 25.44
CA ASN A 37 -8.54 -22.96 25.08
C ASN A 37 -9.93 -23.53 25.44
N LEU A 38 -10.58 -24.19 24.47
CA LEU A 38 -11.71 -25.09 24.74
C LEU A 38 -11.17 -26.53 24.75
N GLN A 39 -11.00 -27.10 25.94
CA GLN A 39 -10.71 -28.52 26.14
C GLN A 39 -11.98 -29.35 25.93
N SER A 40 -12.03 -30.17 24.87
CA SER A 40 -13.01 -31.27 24.80
C SER A 40 -12.44 -32.51 25.48
N ARG A 41 -12.99 -32.83 26.65
CA ARG A 41 -12.77 -34.09 27.38
C ARG A 41 -13.18 -35.28 26.52
N VAL A 42 -12.24 -36.19 26.29
CA VAL A 42 -12.50 -37.54 25.79
C VAL A 42 -13.14 -38.35 26.91
N LEU A 43 -14.44 -38.64 26.78
CA LEU A 43 -15.14 -39.58 27.63
C LEU A 43 -15.36 -40.89 26.86
N ARG A 44 -14.54 -41.89 27.21
CA ARG A 44 -14.77 -43.31 26.92
C ARG A 44 -16.19 -43.69 27.36
N ARG A 45 -16.99 -44.19 26.43
CA ARG A 45 -18.06 -45.15 26.73
C ARG A 45 -17.89 -46.39 25.87
N LYS A 46 -17.54 -47.49 26.54
CA LYS A 46 -17.67 -48.85 26.02
C LYS A 46 -19.16 -49.14 25.90
N CYS A 47 -19.61 -49.68 24.77
CA CYS A 47 -20.81 -50.49 24.69
C CYS A 47 -20.50 -51.78 23.94
N SER A 48 -20.98 -52.86 24.55
CA SER A 48 -20.68 -54.25 24.31
C SER A 48 -21.36 -54.80 23.06
N VAL A 49 -20.64 -55.75 22.45
CA VAL A 49 -21.07 -56.69 21.43
C VAL A 49 -22.27 -57.51 21.91
N GLN A 50 -23.33 -57.59 21.11
CA GLN A 50 -24.22 -58.75 21.05
C GLN A 50 -24.53 -59.09 19.58
N ARG A 51 -24.67 -60.39 19.35
CA ARG A 51 -24.61 -61.12 18.09
C ARG A 51 -25.92 -61.88 17.91
N THR A 52 -26.61 -61.68 16.79
CA THR A 52 -27.71 -62.53 16.28
C THR A 52 -27.75 -62.33 14.75
N SER A 53 -27.24 -63.26 13.94
CA SER A 53 -27.87 -64.46 13.33
C SER A 53 -28.42 -64.22 11.91
N ARG A 54 -27.81 -64.97 10.99
CA ARG A 54 -28.11 -65.34 9.58
C ARG A 54 -29.47 -64.96 8.96
N GLY A 55 -29.39 -64.47 7.72
CA GLY A 55 -30.39 -64.61 6.65
C GLY A 55 -29.70 -64.39 5.29
N THR A 56 -29.92 -65.30 4.33
CA THR A 56 -29.19 -65.40 3.06
C THR A 56 -30.06 -64.95 1.87
N VAL A 57 -29.39 -64.37 0.85
CA VAL A 57 -29.75 -64.21 -0.58
C VAL A 57 -30.85 -63.20 -0.96
N VAL A 58 -30.48 -62.21 -1.77
CA VAL A 58 -30.90 -61.95 -3.17
C VAL A 58 -30.38 -60.56 -3.58
N MET A 59 -29.55 -60.50 -4.62
CA MET A 59 -29.07 -59.25 -5.23
C MET A 59 -29.96 -58.89 -6.43
N PRO A 60 -30.52 -57.66 -6.52
CA PRO A 60 -30.89 -57.10 -7.81
C PRO A 60 -29.81 -56.10 -8.27
N PHE A 61 -29.57 -56.14 -9.58
CA PHE A 61 -28.57 -55.37 -10.29
C PHE A 61 -28.71 -53.86 -10.04
N LYS A 62 -27.58 -53.22 -9.72
CA LYS A 62 -27.42 -51.78 -9.68
C LYS A 62 -27.50 -51.19 -11.09
N THR A 63 -28.50 -50.38 -11.37
CA THR A 63 -28.41 -49.35 -12.42
C THR A 63 -27.75 -48.13 -11.79
N VAL A 64 -26.41 -48.07 -11.88
CA VAL A 64 -25.67 -46.84 -11.58
C VAL A 64 -25.85 -45.92 -12.77
N VAL A 65 -26.71 -44.91 -12.65
CA VAL A 65 -26.63 -43.73 -13.51
C VAL A 65 -25.33 -43.02 -13.12
N VAL A 66 -24.31 -43.15 -13.97
CA VAL A 66 -23.09 -42.38 -13.86
C VAL A 66 -23.44 -40.94 -14.25
N SER A 67 -23.90 -40.15 -13.28
CA SER A 67 -23.78 -38.70 -13.40
C SER A 67 -22.30 -38.40 -13.49
N ALA A 68 -21.86 -37.93 -14.66
CA ALA A 68 -20.54 -37.36 -14.85
C ALA A 68 -20.42 -36.16 -13.90
N THR A 69 -19.86 -36.39 -12.72
CA THR A 69 -19.33 -35.33 -11.89
C THR A 69 -18.17 -34.73 -12.66
N THR A 70 -18.40 -33.59 -13.31
CA THR A 70 -17.33 -32.69 -13.70
C THR A 70 -16.45 -32.49 -12.47
N ALA A 71 -15.24 -33.02 -12.50
CA ALA A 71 -14.28 -32.86 -11.43
C ALA A 71 -13.95 -31.38 -11.30
N GLU A 72 -14.60 -30.69 -10.35
CA GLU A 72 -14.17 -29.37 -9.93
C GLU A 72 -12.75 -29.50 -9.40
N LYS A 73 -11.78 -28.97 -10.15
CA LYS A 73 -10.42 -28.77 -9.64
C LYS A 73 -10.54 -28.00 -8.32
N PRO A 74 -9.86 -28.41 -7.24
CA PRO A 74 -9.92 -27.67 -5.99
C PRO A 74 -9.43 -26.24 -6.25
N LYS A 75 -10.34 -25.27 -6.19
CA LYS A 75 -10.01 -23.84 -6.30
C LYS A 75 -9.02 -23.55 -5.17
N LYS A 76 -7.73 -23.39 -5.51
CA LYS A 76 -6.72 -22.91 -4.57
C LYS A 76 -7.20 -21.57 -4.04
N ARG A 77 -7.68 -21.55 -2.80
CA ARG A 77 -8.10 -20.33 -2.11
C ARG A 77 -6.88 -19.41 -1.97
N TYR A 78 -6.99 -18.17 -2.40
CA TYR A 78 -5.88 -17.22 -2.23
C TYR A 78 -5.71 -16.90 -0.74
N PRO A 79 -4.48 -16.82 -0.21
CA PRO A 79 -4.25 -16.33 1.15
C PRO A 79 -4.86 -14.92 1.31
N GLY A 80 -5.76 -14.76 2.28
CA GLY A 80 -6.44 -13.47 2.53
C GLY A 80 -7.85 -13.34 1.94
N GLU A 81 -8.29 -14.26 1.06
CA GLU A 81 -9.60 -14.17 0.39
C GLU A 81 -10.80 -14.13 1.35
N THR A 82 -10.66 -14.66 2.57
CA THR A 82 -11.69 -14.56 3.63
C THR A 82 -11.80 -13.17 4.26
N LYS A 83 -10.76 -12.33 4.17
CA LYS A 83 -10.69 -11.01 4.80
C LYS A 83 -10.98 -9.86 3.83
N GLY A 84 -11.09 -10.15 2.54
CA GLY A 84 -11.31 -9.17 1.49
C GLY A 84 -10.13 -9.06 0.53
N PHE A 85 -10.38 -8.50 -0.65
CA PHE A 85 -9.42 -8.43 -1.74
C PHE A 85 -8.17 -7.59 -1.39
N VAL A 86 -8.32 -6.57 -0.54
CA VAL A 86 -7.18 -5.76 -0.08
C VAL A 86 -6.16 -6.59 0.69
N GLU A 87 -6.60 -7.62 1.44
CA GLU A 87 -5.67 -8.51 2.13
C GLU A 87 -4.89 -9.39 1.14
N GLU A 88 -5.51 -9.78 0.03
CA GLU A 88 -4.82 -10.47 -1.06
C GLU A 88 -3.76 -9.56 -1.70
N MET A 89 -4.09 -8.29 -1.98
CA MET A 89 -3.13 -7.30 -2.49
C MET A 89 -1.98 -7.08 -1.49
N ARG A 90 -2.28 -6.95 -0.19
CA ARG A 90 -1.24 -6.86 0.86
C ARG A 90 -0.34 -8.08 0.84
N PHE A 91 -0.90 -9.29 0.75
CA PHE A 91 -0.13 -10.51 0.75
C PHE A 91 0.85 -10.58 -0.43
N VAL A 92 0.40 -10.23 -1.64
CA VAL A 92 1.28 -10.20 -2.82
C VAL A 92 2.34 -9.10 -2.69
N ALA A 93 1.96 -7.90 -2.27
CA ALA A 93 2.91 -6.80 -2.06
C ALA A 93 3.98 -7.15 -1.02
N MET A 94 3.60 -7.76 0.10
CA MET A 94 4.55 -8.15 1.16
C MET A 94 5.56 -9.19 0.68
N LYS A 95 5.16 -10.18 -0.14
CA LYS A 95 6.10 -11.16 -0.71
C LYS A 95 7.16 -10.54 -1.61
N LEU A 96 6.87 -9.40 -2.24
CA LEU A 96 7.81 -8.70 -3.12
C LEU A 96 8.83 -7.82 -2.37
N HIS A 97 8.64 -7.58 -1.07
CA HIS A 97 9.64 -6.90 -0.26
C HIS A 97 10.82 -7.83 0.06
N THR A 98 11.97 -7.23 0.37
CA THR A 98 13.11 -7.96 0.94
C THR A 98 12.90 -8.18 2.43
N ARG A 99 13.54 -9.21 3.01
CA ARG A 99 13.46 -9.46 4.47
C ARG A 99 13.95 -8.28 5.31
N ASP A 100 14.87 -7.48 4.76
CA ASP A 100 15.41 -6.29 5.41
C ASP A 100 14.39 -5.13 5.44
N GLN A 101 13.48 -5.08 4.46
CA GLN A 101 12.45 -4.04 4.34
C GLN A 101 11.13 -4.42 5.02
N ALA A 102 10.78 -5.71 5.02
CA ALA A 102 9.58 -6.22 5.67
C ALA A 102 9.79 -7.65 6.21
N LYS A 103 9.26 -7.92 7.42
CA LYS A 103 9.37 -9.24 8.07
C LYS A 103 8.81 -10.39 7.23
N GLU A 104 7.81 -10.11 6.41
CA GLU A 104 7.12 -11.06 5.51
C GLU A 104 7.76 -11.13 4.11
N GLY A 105 8.85 -10.40 3.86
CA GLY A 105 9.52 -10.34 2.56
C GLY A 105 10.17 -11.66 2.13
N GLU A 106 10.05 -11.97 0.84
CA GLU A 106 10.59 -13.20 0.23
C GLU A 106 11.63 -12.92 -0.86
N LYS A 107 11.86 -11.65 -1.25
CA LYS A 107 12.86 -11.30 -2.28
C LYS A 107 14.26 -11.08 -1.69
N GLU A 108 15.27 -11.45 -2.47
CA GLU A 108 16.68 -11.16 -2.17
C GLU A 108 16.96 -9.64 -2.22
N PRO A 109 17.86 -9.11 -1.39
CA PRO A 109 18.19 -7.69 -1.34
C PRO A 109 18.84 -7.22 -2.66
N LYS A 110 18.12 -6.42 -3.44
CA LYS A 110 18.59 -5.81 -4.69
C LYS A 110 19.08 -4.36 -4.52
N GLY A 111 19.72 -4.06 -3.40
CA GLY A 111 20.23 -2.72 -3.10
C GLY A 111 20.91 -2.63 -1.75
N GLN A 112 21.50 -1.47 -1.46
CA GLN A 112 22.09 -1.24 -0.15
C GLN A 112 20.98 -1.09 0.91
N PRO A 113 21.17 -1.64 2.12
CA PRO A 113 20.27 -1.38 3.24
C PRO A 113 20.13 0.12 3.48
N ILE A 114 18.94 0.56 3.90
CA ILE A 114 18.65 1.99 4.17
C ILE A 114 19.69 2.61 5.13
N ALA A 115 20.24 1.82 6.06
CA ALA A 115 21.27 2.28 6.99
C ALA A 115 22.59 2.72 6.32
N LYS A 116 22.85 2.28 5.08
CA LYS A 116 24.05 2.62 4.31
C LYS A 116 23.78 3.66 3.22
N TRP A 117 22.57 4.22 3.17
CA TRP A 117 22.24 5.23 2.17
C TRP A 117 22.95 6.54 2.47
N GLU A 118 23.48 7.15 1.41
CA GLU A 118 24.07 8.49 1.40
C GLU A 118 23.23 9.36 0.45
N PRO A 119 22.04 9.82 0.87
CA PRO A 119 21.17 10.61 0.01
C PRO A 119 21.73 12.01 -0.21
N SER A 120 21.40 12.62 -1.36
CA SER A 120 21.71 14.00 -1.68
C SER A 120 20.43 14.84 -1.69
N ILE A 121 20.53 16.16 -1.45
CA ILE A 121 19.35 17.05 -1.56
C ILE A 121 18.85 17.07 -3.01
N GLU A 122 19.75 17.06 -3.99
CA GLU A 122 19.40 17.03 -5.42
C GLU A 122 18.63 15.75 -5.78
N GLY A 123 19.14 14.58 -5.37
CA GLY A 123 18.49 13.30 -5.61
C GLY A 123 17.14 13.21 -4.90
N TYR A 124 17.05 13.75 -3.69
CA TYR A 124 15.78 13.80 -2.97
C TYR A 124 14.76 14.75 -3.62
N LEU A 125 15.19 15.90 -4.15
CA LEU A 125 14.31 16.79 -4.92
C LEU A 125 13.77 16.11 -6.18
N ARG A 126 14.61 15.38 -6.93
CA ARG A 126 14.15 14.57 -8.07
C ARG A 126 13.11 13.53 -7.65
N PHE A 127 13.35 12.84 -6.53
CA PHE A 127 12.38 11.92 -5.95
C PHE A 127 11.04 12.59 -5.61
N LEU A 128 11.05 13.78 -4.99
CA LEU A 128 9.84 14.51 -4.62
C LEU A 128 9.07 15.01 -5.84
N VAL A 129 9.76 15.55 -6.86
CA VAL A 129 9.16 16.01 -8.11
C VAL A 129 8.52 14.85 -8.88
N ASP A 130 9.25 13.73 -9.06
CA ASP A 130 8.71 12.56 -9.75
C ASP A 130 7.55 11.93 -8.99
N SER A 131 7.64 11.88 -7.65
CA SER A 131 6.53 11.42 -6.81
C SER A 131 5.31 12.33 -6.97
N LYS A 132 5.51 13.65 -7.00
CA LYS A 132 4.43 14.61 -7.16
C LYS A 132 3.73 14.41 -8.50
N LEU A 133 4.47 14.21 -9.59
CA LEU A 133 3.88 13.94 -10.90
C LEU A 133 3.01 12.67 -10.88
N VAL A 134 3.46 11.61 -10.20
CA VAL A 134 2.68 10.36 -10.05
C VAL A 134 1.40 10.61 -9.25
N TYR A 135 1.46 11.33 -8.13
CA TYR A 135 0.27 11.65 -7.34
C TYR A 135 -0.68 12.59 -8.09
N ASP A 136 -0.16 13.60 -8.79
CA ASP A 136 -0.96 14.49 -9.65
C ASP A 136 -1.72 13.67 -10.70
N THR A 137 -1.06 12.67 -11.27
CA THR A 137 -1.67 11.77 -12.26
C THR A 137 -2.77 10.92 -11.64
N LEU A 138 -2.50 10.26 -10.51
CA LEU A 138 -3.50 9.44 -9.80
C LEU A 138 -4.73 10.29 -9.41
N GLU A 139 -4.48 11.46 -8.81
CA GLU A 139 -5.52 12.40 -8.37
C GLU A 139 -6.32 12.95 -9.56
N THR A 140 -5.66 13.26 -10.68
CA THR A 140 -6.32 13.69 -11.92
C THR A 140 -7.18 12.59 -12.53
N VAL A 141 -6.71 11.35 -12.55
CA VAL A 141 -7.47 10.20 -13.08
C VAL A 141 -8.75 9.98 -12.27
N VAL A 142 -8.65 9.93 -10.94
CA VAL A 142 -9.83 9.70 -10.09
C VAL A 142 -10.82 10.88 -10.15
N GLU A 143 -10.35 12.10 -10.43
CA GLU A 143 -11.21 13.25 -10.64
C GLU A 143 -11.90 13.22 -12.03
N LYS A 144 -11.15 12.89 -13.09
CA LYS A 144 -11.69 12.79 -14.47
C LYS A 144 -12.78 11.72 -14.59
N ALA A 145 -12.62 10.59 -13.91
CA ALA A 145 -13.59 9.50 -13.93
C ALA A 145 -14.97 9.89 -13.36
N ALA A 146 -15.07 10.99 -12.61
CA ALA A 146 -16.34 11.53 -12.17
C ALA A 146 -17.13 12.26 -13.26
N TYR A 147 -16.51 12.55 -14.41
CA TYR A 147 -17.03 13.46 -15.43
C TYR A 147 -16.83 13.08 -16.92
N PRO A 148 -16.90 11.82 -17.40
CA PRO A 148 -16.70 11.59 -18.84
C PRO A 148 -17.80 12.12 -19.77
N PHE A 149 -18.98 12.54 -19.28
CA PHE A 149 -20.09 12.93 -20.16
C PHE A 149 -20.80 14.26 -19.84
N CYS A 150 -20.38 15.03 -18.84
CA CYS A 150 -21.07 16.28 -18.48
C CYS A 150 -20.57 17.52 -19.26
N LYS A 151 -19.51 17.42 -20.06
CA LYS A 151 -19.07 18.55 -20.92
C LYS A 151 -19.91 18.70 -22.20
N ASP A 152 -20.35 17.61 -22.81
CA ASP A 152 -21.11 17.66 -24.07
C ASP A 152 -22.60 17.96 -23.88
N PHE A 153 -23.11 17.90 -22.64
CA PHE A 153 -24.55 18.04 -22.35
C PHE A 153 -24.94 19.35 -21.65
N LEU A 154 -23.98 20.14 -21.13
CA LEU A 154 -24.28 21.41 -20.44
C LEU A 154 -24.66 22.57 -21.39
N HIS A 155 -24.63 22.35 -22.71
CA HIS A 155 -25.18 23.29 -23.69
C HIS A 155 -26.67 23.01 -24.03
N GLY A 156 -27.31 22.00 -23.43
CA GLY A 156 -28.68 21.60 -23.77
C GLY A 156 -29.53 21.17 -22.58
N VAL A 157 -30.30 22.12 -22.03
CA VAL A 157 -31.58 21.98 -21.29
C VAL A 157 -31.70 20.87 -20.22
N GLY A 158 -31.66 21.30 -18.95
CA GLY A 158 -32.71 21.10 -17.92
C GLY A 158 -33.08 19.71 -17.38
N THR A 159 -32.89 18.60 -18.11
CA THR A 159 -33.35 17.25 -17.70
C THR A 159 -32.26 16.17 -17.79
N GLY A 160 -31.02 16.56 -18.10
CA GLY A 160 -29.93 15.65 -18.48
C GLY A 160 -29.35 14.76 -17.36
N LEU A 161 -29.53 15.08 -16.07
CA LEU A 161 -28.86 14.32 -15.00
C LEU A 161 -29.33 12.86 -14.88
N LYS A 162 -30.65 12.63 -14.98
CA LYS A 162 -31.22 11.27 -14.87
C LYS A 162 -30.96 10.44 -16.11
N PHE A 163 -30.97 11.08 -17.29
CA PHE A 163 -30.71 10.41 -18.57
C PHE A 163 -29.22 10.08 -18.75
N CYS A 164 -28.31 10.98 -18.35
CA CYS A 164 -26.87 10.72 -18.33
C CYS A 164 -26.53 9.59 -17.37
N LYS A 165 -27.15 9.54 -16.18
CA LYS A 165 -26.96 8.43 -15.24
C LYS A 165 -27.41 7.09 -15.82
N TRP A 166 -28.55 7.04 -16.51
CA TRP A 166 -29.05 5.82 -17.15
C TRP A 166 -28.19 5.39 -18.35
N ILE A 167 -27.74 6.33 -19.20
CA ILE A 167 -26.81 6.03 -20.30
C ILE A 167 -25.45 5.56 -19.77
N TRP A 168 -24.95 6.17 -18.70
CA TRP A 168 -23.73 5.75 -18.01
C TRP A 168 -23.82 4.32 -17.50
N GLU A 169 -24.88 4.00 -16.77
CA GLU A 169 -25.13 2.65 -16.23
C GLU A 169 -25.41 1.59 -17.32
N SER A 170 -25.74 2.01 -18.55
CA SER A 170 -26.08 1.10 -19.67
C SER A 170 -25.02 0.99 -20.77
N LYS A 171 -24.08 1.95 -20.89
CA LYS A 171 -23.01 1.93 -21.91
C LYS A 171 -21.60 1.72 -21.36
N PHE A 172 -21.37 1.94 -20.07
CA PHE A 172 -20.06 1.71 -19.46
C PHE A 172 -20.16 0.58 -18.43
N ASP A 173 -19.46 -0.52 -18.71
CA ASP A 173 -19.17 -1.53 -17.70
C ASP A 173 -18.53 -0.83 -16.50
N GLY A 174 -18.96 -1.16 -15.27
CA GLY A 174 -18.82 -0.40 -14.02
C GLY A 174 -17.40 0.00 -13.54
N ALA A 175 -16.38 -0.09 -14.39
CA ALA A 175 -15.03 0.38 -14.19
C ALA A 175 -14.93 1.89 -13.91
N LEU A 176 -15.57 2.74 -14.74
CA LEU A 176 -15.44 4.20 -14.61
C LEU A 176 -16.16 4.78 -13.37
N ALA A 177 -17.15 4.06 -12.82
CA ALA A 177 -17.79 4.43 -11.56
C ALA A 177 -16.93 4.11 -10.32
N ALA A 178 -15.98 3.18 -10.44
CA ALA A 178 -15.12 2.77 -9.34
C ALA A 178 -14.09 3.84 -8.98
N ASP A 179 -13.55 4.56 -9.97
CA ASP A 179 -12.50 5.56 -9.77
C ASP A 179 -13.00 6.79 -8.99
N ALA A 180 -14.27 7.17 -9.17
CA ALA A 180 -14.90 8.28 -8.46
C ALA A 180 -15.03 8.06 -6.94
N GLU A 181 -15.00 6.80 -6.48
CA GLU A 181 -15.06 6.42 -5.06
C GLU A 181 -13.75 6.76 -4.33
N PHE A 182 -12.65 6.89 -5.06
CA PHE A 182 -11.32 7.18 -4.52
C PHE A 182 -10.97 8.67 -4.48
N ARG A 183 -11.96 9.55 -4.64
CA ARG A 183 -11.80 10.98 -4.41
C ARG A 183 -11.86 11.33 -2.93
N ASN A 184 -11.16 12.40 -2.56
CA ASN A 184 -11.19 13.01 -1.23
C ASN A 184 -11.04 11.96 -0.12
N THR A 185 -10.08 11.06 -0.30
CA THR A 185 -9.77 9.98 0.65
C THR A 185 -9.02 10.47 1.88
N GLY A 186 -8.42 11.66 1.79
CA GLY A 186 -7.47 12.18 2.76
C GLY A 186 -6.05 11.63 2.56
N LEU A 187 -5.84 10.73 1.60
CA LEU A 187 -4.53 10.17 1.27
C LEU A 187 -3.80 10.95 0.18
N GLU A 188 -4.47 11.87 -0.52
CA GLU A 188 -3.94 12.75 -1.58
C GLU A 188 -2.65 13.44 -1.11
N ARG A 189 -1.63 13.49 -1.97
CA ARG A 189 -0.27 13.93 -1.63
C ARG A 189 0.20 15.10 -2.47
N SER A 190 -0.43 15.39 -3.61
CA SER A 190 -0.01 16.45 -4.52
C SER A 190 0.14 17.82 -3.87
N GLU A 191 -0.86 18.22 -3.07
CA GLU A 191 -0.83 19.51 -2.35
C GLU A 191 0.29 19.55 -1.30
N LYS A 192 0.48 18.46 -0.55
CA LYS A 192 1.52 18.35 0.48
C LYS A 192 2.92 18.42 -0.16
N LEU A 193 3.12 17.73 -1.28
CA LEU A 193 4.36 17.80 -2.06
C LEU A 193 4.60 19.20 -2.65
N ALA A 194 3.57 19.89 -3.12
CA ALA A 194 3.70 21.26 -3.60
C ALA A 194 4.21 22.19 -2.49
N LYS A 195 3.68 22.06 -1.26
CA LYS A 195 4.15 22.81 -0.09
C LYS A 195 5.62 22.52 0.24
N ASP A 196 6.02 21.26 0.19
CA ASP A 196 7.41 20.88 0.47
C ASP A 196 8.38 21.40 -0.60
N LEU A 197 8.01 21.32 -1.89
CA LEU A 197 8.82 21.85 -2.99
C LEU A 197 8.96 23.37 -2.91
N GLU A 198 7.90 24.10 -2.54
CA GLU A 198 8.00 25.54 -2.33
C GLU A 198 8.91 25.86 -1.13
N TRP A 199 8.83 25.09 -0.04
CA TRP A 199 9.76 25.23 1.08
C TRP A 199 11.23 25.05 0.65
N PHE A 200 11.55 24.05 -0.18
CA PHE A 200 12.91 23.89 -0.73
C PHE A 200 13.34 25.08 -1.59
N LYS A 201 12.43 25.64 -2.38
CA LYS A 201 12.68 26.83 -3.18
C LYS A 201 12.97 28.06 -2.32
N GLU A 202 12.25 28.23 -1.21
CA GLU A 202 12.52 29.27 -0.20
C GLU A 202 13.89 29.10 0.47
N GLN A 203 14.40 27.87 0.59
CA GLN A 203 15.76 27.59 1.06
C GLN A 203 16.85 27.85 -0.01
N GLY A 204 16.46 28.24 -1.23
CA GLY A 204 17.38 28.56 -2.32
C GLY A 204 17.75 27.38 -3.23
N TYR A 205 17.07 26.23 -3.12
CA TYR A 205 17.30 25.11 -4.03
C TYR A 205 16.52 25.30 -5.35
N ALA A 206 17.16 24.95 -6.46
CA ALA A 206 16.47 24.84 -7.74
C ALA A 206 15.62 23.57 -7.76
N ILE A 207 14.35 23.70 -8.12
CA ILE A 207 13.45 22.55 -8.28
C ILE A 207 13.67 21.95 -9.67
N PRO A 208 14.06 20.67 -9.79
CA PRO A 208 14.30 20.06 -11.08
C PRO A 208 12.99 19.80 -11.83
N GLU A 209 13.09 19.66 -13.14
CA GLU A 209 11.98 19.12 -13.95
C GLU A 209 11.76 17.63 -13.67
N PRO A 210 10.55 17.10 -13.90
CA PRO A 210 10.28 15.66 -13.77
C PRO A 210 11.22 14.82 -14.62
N SER A 211 11.80 13.80 -14.00
CA SER A 211 12.75 12.90 -14.63
C SER A 211 12.07 11.71 -15.28
N SER A 212 12.84 10.92 -16.04
CA SER A 212 12.32 9.80 -16.83
C SER A 212 11.52 8.77 -16.01
N PRO A 213 11.94 8.34 -14.80
CA PRO A 213 11.14 7.46 -13.95
C PRO A 213 9.72 7.98 -13.67
N GLY A 214 9.57 9.24 -13.27
CA GLY A 214 8.29 9.89 -13.00
C GLY A 214 7.43 10.01 -14.25
N VAL A 215 7.99 10.55 -15.34
CA VAL A 215 7.26 10.73 -16.62
C VAL A 215 6.79 9.39 -17.18
N THR A 216 7.65 8.37 -17.16
CA THR A 216 7.29 7.03 -17.66
C THR A 216 6.20 6.41 -16.81
N TYR A 217 6.22 6.63 -15.49
CA TYR A 217 5.21 6.06 -14.61
C TYR A 217 3.86 6.79 -14.75
N ALA A 218 3.87 8.12 -14.82
CA ALA A 218 2.68 8.93 -15.04
C ALA A 218 1.95 8.52 -16.32
N HIS A 219 2.65 8.49 -17.46
CA HIS A 219 2.05 8.04 -18.72
C HIS A 219 1.51 6.61 -18.65
N PHE A 220 2.22 5.72 -17.97
CA PHE A 220 1.75 4.35 -17.80
C PHE A 220 0.47 4.28 -16.96
N LEU A 221 0.33 5.10 -15.92
CA LEU A 221 -0.89 5.18 -15.09
C LEU A 221 -2.07 5.76 -15.88
N GLU A 222 -1.85 6.78 -16.70
CA GLU A 222 -2.88 7.32 -17.60
C GLU A 222 -3.38 6.23 -18.56
N GLU A 223 -2.47 5.50 -19.21
CA GLU A 223 -2.83 4.40 -20.11
C GLU A 223 -3.62 3.30 -19.39
N LEU A 224 -3.18 2.90 -18.18
CA LEU A 224 -3.91 1.91 -17.39
C LEU A 224 -5.31 2.39 -17.01
N SER A 225 -5.48 3.67 -16.68
CA SER A 225 -6.79 4.20 -16.29
C SER A 225 -7.83 4.08 -17.40
N GLU A 226 -7.41 4.18 -18.67
CA GLU A 226 -8.31 4.09 -19.82
C GLU A 226 -8.56 2.65 -20.26
N LYS A 227 -7.52 1.80 -20.21
CA LYS A 227 -7.55 0.47 -20.84
C LYS A 227 -7.71 -0.68 -19.86
N ASN A 228 -7.30 -0.48 -18.60
CA ASN A 228 -7.16 -1.56 -17.63
C ASN A 228 -7.37 -1.08 -16.18
N PRO A 229 -8.63 -0.86 -15.79
CA PRO A 229 -8.97 -0.29 -14.48
C PRO A 229 -8.55 -1.19 -13.32
N GLN A 230 -8.58 -2.52 -13.47
CA GLN A 230 -8.12 -3.45 -12.45
C GLN A 230 -6.61 -3.29 -12.18
N ALA A 231 -5.81 -3.14 -13.25
CA ALA A 231 -4.39 -2.83 -13.14
C ALA A 231 -4.17 -1.45 -12.50
N PHE A 232 -4.93 -0.43 -12.92
CA PHE A 232 -4.86 0.90 -12.32
C PHE A 232 -5.09 0.88 -10.81
N ILE A 233 -6.12 0.16 -10.33
CA ILE A 233 -6.40 -0.01 -8.91
C ILE A 233 -5.26 -0.71 -8.16
N CYS A 234 -4.59 -1.68 -8.77
CA CYS A 234 -3.38 -2.28 -8.19
C CYS A 234 -2.30 -1.23 -7.92
N HIS A 235 -2.05 -0.36 -8.90
CA HIS A 235 -1.07 0.70 -8.78
C HIS A 235 -1.48 1.78 -7.77
N PHE A 236 -2.74 2.22 -7.80
CA PHE A 236 -3.30 3.12 -6.80
C PHE A 236 -3.07 2.60 -5.37
N TYR A 237 -3.45 1.34 -5.12
CA TYR A 237 -3.25 0.71 -3.82
C TYR A 237 -1.78 0.70 -3.43
N ASN A 238 -0.89 0.19 -4.29
CA ASN A 238 0.51 0.04 -3.93
C ASN A 238 1.22 1.39 -3.73
N VAL A 239 0.93 2.42 -4.53
CA VAL A 239 1.54 3.75 -4.36
C VAL A 239 1.14 4.38 -3.02
N TYR A 240 -0.16 4.49 -2.73
CA TYR A 240 -0.61 5.12 -1.48
C TYR A 240 -0.21 4.29 -0.25
N PHE A 241 -0.45 2.97 -0.24
CA PHE A 241 -0.19 2.16 0.94
C PHE A 241 1.32 1.98 1.21
N ALA A 242 2.16 1.88 0.17
CA ALA A 242 3.62 1.86 0.37
C ALA A 242 4.12 3.15 1.04
N HIS A 243 3.59 4.31 0.63
CA HIS A 243 3.96 5.59 1.24
C HIS A 243 3.59 5.67 2.72
N THR A 244 2.37 5.24 3.08
CA THR A 244 1.89 5.27 4.47
C THR A 244 2.62 4.30 5.41
N ALA A 245 3.34 3.31 4.86
CA ALA A 245 4.13 2.34 5.60
C ALA A 245 5.63 2.62 5.46
N GLY A 246 6.28 2.04 4.43
CA GLY A 246 7.71 2.16 4.20
C GLY A 246 8.16 3.59 3.89
N GLY A 247 7.34 4.35 3.15
CA GLY A 247 7.64 5.74 2.78
C GLY A 247 7.88 6.64 3.99
N ARG A 248 7.10 6.51 5.06
CA ARG A 248 7.30 7.26 6.32
C ARG A 248 8.65 6.98 6.97
N MET A 249 9.07 5.72 7.00
CA MET A 249 10.38 5.35 7.56
C MET A 249 11.52 5.93 6.73
N ILE A 250 11.41 5.85 5.39
CA ILE A 250 12.39 6.41 4.46
C ILE A 250 12.47 7.93 4.62
N GLY A 251 11.32 8.62 4.64
CA GLY A 251 11.25 10.07 4.82
C GLY A 251 11.90 10.55 6.10
N LYS A 252 11.59 9.89 7.22
CA LYS A 252 12.25 10.18 8.50
C LYS A 252 13.76 10.01 8.42
N LYS A 253 14.24 8.94 7.78
CA LYS A 253 15.67 8.64 7.70
C LYS A 253 16.42 9.62 6.82
N VAL A 254 15.85 9.99 5.66
CA VAL A 254 16.41 11.01 4.79
C VAL A 254 16.42 12.36 5.49
N ALA A 255 15.33 12.75 6.18
CA ALA A 255 15.29 14.00 6.93
C ALA A 255 16.36 14.08 8.03
N GLU A 256 16.60 12.98 8.75
CA GLU A 256 17.70 12.87 9.72
C GLU A 256 19.08 13.06 9.09
N MET A 257 19.26 12.67 7.82
CA MET A 257 20.54 12.73 7.12
C MET A 257 20.82 14.09 6.50
N ILE A 258 19.82 14.70 5.84
CA ILE A 258 20.06 15.88 4.96
C ILE A 258 19.14 17.08 5.22
N LEU A 259 18.14 16.99 6.11
CA LEU A 259 17.16 18.06 6.34
C LEU A 259 17.06 18.51 7.81
N ASP A 260 18.11 18.28 8.62
CA ASP A 260 18.11 18.58 10.06
C ASP A 260 16.84 18.09 10.78
N LYS A 261 16.40 16.87 10.46
CA LYS A 261 15.21 16.21 11.01
C LYS A 261 13.89 16.95 10.72
N LYS A 262 13.85 17.86 9.75
CA LYS A 262 12.61 18.50 9.29
C LYS A 262 11.61 17.45 8.83
N GLU A 263 10.44 17.43 9.46
CA GLU A 263 9.31 16.64 8.98
C GLU A 263 8.60 17.41 7.86
N LEU A 264 8.66 16.86 6.65
CA LEU A 264 7.97 17.36 5.46
C LEU A 264 6.46 17.07 5.50
N GLU A 265 5.67 17.92 4.85
CA GLU A 265 4.22 17.80 4.75
C GLU A 265 3.79 16.53 4.02
N PHE A 266 4.60 16.04 3.09
CA PHE A 266 4.40 14.79 2.36
C PHE A 266 4.15 13.59 3.29
N TYR A 267 4.75 13.60 4.49
CA TYR A 267 4.63 12.55 5.51
C TYR A 267 3.61 12.86 6.62
N LYS A 268 2.79 13.91 6.46
CA LYS A 268 1.75 14.31 7.42
C LYS A 268 0.36 14.15 6.81
N TRP A 269 -0.61 13.77 7.63
CA TRP A 269 -1.99 13.62 7.23
C TRP A 269 -2.90 14.46 8.11
N ASP A 270 -3.95 14.98 7.49
CA ASP A 270 -5.00 15.70 8.21
C ASP A 270 -6.00 14.65 8.73
N GLY A 271 -5.95 14.38 10.04
CA GLY A 271 -6.78 13.37 10.71
C GLY A 271 -6.05 12.08 11.08
N ASP A 272 -6.81 11.08 11.56
CA ASP A 272 -6.26 9.80 11.99
C ASP A 272 -5.95 8.90 10.78
N LEU A 273 -4.66 8.66 10.54
CA LEU A 273 -4.18 7.86 9.41
C LEU A 273 -4.77 6.43 9.41
N SER A 274 -5.00 5.82 10.59
CA SER A 274 -5.57 4.47 10.65
C SER A 274 -7.00 4.44 10.13
N GLN A 275 -7.82 5.43 10.49
CA GLN A 275 -9.18 5.60 9.96
C GLN A 275 -9.16 5.89 8.46
N LEU A 276 -8.31 6.79 7.98
CA LEU A 276 -8.18 7.10 6.55
C LEU A 276 -7.86 5.84 5.74
N LEU A 277 -6.86 5.07 6.19
CA LEU A 277 -6.48 3.82 5.55
C LEU A 277 -7.63 2.81 5.58
N GLN A 278 -8.30 2.64 6.72
CA GLN A 278 -9.43 1.70 6.83
C GLN A 278 -10.56 2.04 5.86
N ASN A 279 -10.92 3.33 5.75
CA ASN A 279 -11.94 3.81 4.83
C ASN A 279 -11.57 3.48 3.37
N VAL A 280 -10.31 3.67 2.98
CA VAL A 280 -9.85 3.33 1.63
C VAL A 280 -9.84 1.82 1.40
N ARG A 281 -9.48 0.99 2.40
CA ARG A 281 -9.57 -0.47 2.29
C ARG A 281 -11.02 -0.93 2.05
N GLU A 282 -11.98 -0.33 2.73
CA GLU A 282 -13.40 -0.66 2.55
C GLU A 282 -13.90 -0.29 1.15
N LYS A 283 -13.50 0.89 0.64
CA LYS A 283 -13.79 1.31 -0.74
C LYS A 283 -13.20 0.35 -1.77
N LEU A 284 -11.92 -0.04 -1.61
CA LEU A 284 -11.26 -1.02 -2.48
C LEU A 284 -11.95 -2.39 -2.46
N ASN A 285 -12.33 -2.88 -1.28
CA ASN A 285 -13.06 -4.15 -1.15
C ASN A 285 -14.45 -4.08 -1.79
N ARG A 286 -15.14 -2.94 -1.69
CA ARG A 286 -16.44 -2.73 -2.35
C ARG A 286 -16.30 -2.74 -3.86
N VAL A 287 -15.33 -2.01 -4.41
CA VAL A 287 -15.04 -1.99 -5.85
C VAL A 287 -14.69 -3.39 -6.37
N ALA A 288 -13.82 -4.11 -5.67
CA ALA A 288 -13.46 -5.48 -6.03
C ALA A 288 -14.56 -6.52 -5.71
N GLY A 289 -15.66 -6.11 -5.09
CA GLY A 289 -16.78 -7.00 -4.76
C GLY A 289 -17.50 -7.53 -5.98
N SER A 290 -17.58 -6.73 -7.05
CA SER A 290 -18.20 -7.11 -8.33
C SER A 290 -17.25 -7.82 -9.29
N TRP A 291 -15.95 -7.82 -9.02
CA TRP A 291 -14.94 -8.41 -9.91
C TRP A 291 -14.98 -9.93 -9.89
N SER A 292 -14.84 -10.52 -11.08
CA SER A 292 -14.53 -11.93 -11.28
C SER A 292 -13.18 -12.31 -10.64
N ARG A 293 -12.92 -13.62 -10.54
CA ARG A 293 -11.63 -14.10 -9.99
C ARG A 293 -10.49 -13.77 -10.94
N GLU A 294 -10.74 -13.79 -12.24
CA GLU A 294 -9.81 -13.47 -13.31
C GLU A 294 -9.40 -12.00 -13.23
N GLU A 295 -10.35 -11.08 -13.06
CA GLU A 295 -10.09 -9.65 -12.85
C GLU A 295 -9.29 -9.37 -11.57
N LYS A 296 -9.62 -10.06 -10.47
CA LYS A 296 -8.83 -10.00 -9.23
C LYS A 296 -7.40 -10.49 -9.43
N ASN A 297 -7.22 -11.61 -10.13
CA ASN A 297 -5.89 -12.14 -10.42
C ASN A 297 -5.10 -11.18 -11.31
N HIS A 298 -5.73 -10.62 -12.34
CA HIS A 298 -5.13 -9.63 -13.22
C HIS A 298 -4.62 -8.41 -12.44
N CYS A 299 -5.42 -7.88 -11.52
CA CYS A 299 -4.98 -6.83 -10.59
C CYS A 299 -3.76 -7.27 -9.76
N LEU A 300 -3.75 -8.49 -9.21
CA LEU A 300 -2.64 -8.96 -8.38
C LEU A 300 -1.34 -9.15 -9.18
N GLU A 301 -1.42 -9.58 -10.44
CA GLU A 301 -0.26 -9.79 -11.33
C GLU A 301 0.50 -8.49 -11.63
N GLU A 302 -0.19 -7.34 -11.63
CA GLU A 302 0.42 -6.01 -11.86
C GLU A 302 1.28 -5.51 -10.69
N THR A 303 1.23 -6.17 -9.52
CA THR A 303 1.97 -5.73 -8.32
C THR A 303 3.48 -5.63 -8.58
N GLU A 304 4.07 -6.58 -9.31
CA GLU A 304 5.51 -6.53 -9.62
C GLU A 304 5.88 -5.32 -10.48
N LYS A 305 5.00 -4.95 -11.41
CA LYS A 305 5.18 -3.77 -12.25
C LYS A 305 5.08 -2.49 -11.42
N SER A 306 4.13 -2.40 -10.50
CA SER A 306 4.04 -1.28 -9.54
C SER A 306 5.32 -1.09 -8.72
N PHE A 307 5.89 -2.17 -8.19
CA PHE A 307 7.16 -2.13 -7.46
C PHE A 307 8.33 -1.69 -8.34
N LYS A 308 8.37 -2.14 -9.60
CA LYS A 308 9.42 -1.75 -10.55
C LYS A 308 9.40 -0.23 -10.81
N TYR A 309 8.23 0.34 -11.07
CA TYR A 309 8.10 1.78 -11.32
C TYR A 309 8.39 2.60 -10.05
N SER A 310 7.76 2.27 -8.93
CA SER A 310 7.97 2.96 -7.64
C SER A 310 9.43 2.85 -7.18
N GLY A 311 10.07 1.69 -7.38
CA GLY A 311 11.49 1.49 -7.10
C GLY A 311 12.42 2.25 -8.06
N GLY A 312 11.96 2.60 -9.25
CA GLY A 312 12.66 3.52 -10.16
C GLY A 312 12.76 4.92 -9.58
N ILE A 313 11.62 5.46 -9.13
CA ILE A 313 11.54 6.79 -8.50
C ILE A 313 12.30 6.79 -7.17
N LEU A 314 12.14 5.76 -6.34
CA LEU A 314 12.82 5.67 -5.04
C LEU A 314 14.35 5.72 -5.16
N ARG A 315 14.92 5.16 -6.23
CA ARG A 315 16.37 5.19 -6.47
C ARG A 315 16.92 6.58 -6.73
N LEU A 316 16.09 7.55 -7.13
CA LEU A 316 16.51 8.94 -7.33
C LEU A 316 17.04 9.57 -6.04
N ILE A 317 16.58 9.12 -4.87
CA ILE A 317 17.07 9.59 -3.56
C ILE A 317 18.59 9.43 -3.44
N LEU A 318 19.15 8.41 -4.10
CA LEU A 318 20.58 8.07 -4.07
C LEU A 318 21.32 8.54 -5.34
N SER A 319 20.67 9.35 -6.18
CA SER A 319 21.24 9.85 -7.43
C SER A 319 22.03 11.15 -7.27
#